data_AF-A0A9E3W171-F1
#
_entry.id   AF-A0A9E3W171-F1
#
_cell.length_a   1.000
_cell.length_b   1.000
_cell.length_c   1.000
_cell.angle_alpha   90.00
_cell.angle_beta   90.00
_cell.angle_gamma   90.00
#
_symmetry.space_group_name_H-M   'P 1'
#
loop_
_entity.id
_entity.type
_entity.pdbx_description
1 polymer ?
#
loop_
_entity_poly.entity_id
_entity_poly.type
_entity_poly.pdbx_seq_one_letter_code
_entity_poly.pdbx_strand_id
1 'polypeptide(L)'
;MGDIIIDAQIHDSIYKLRVGFESTSSINQIGLKIYDRENIDLSASDVAFFVERILLEYLLCMEKEDFFKCYEKEKILFKLNGISTLYHLEKLLTLENALPFQVQIDSNQIYIHLPFSPLNVVEITVPNEIGVLKAMDKAELESQLIKELQVNSKQALKKVNIKEASFKTYKAHIFLLRGSFFNKDSLINSHTFYTKDGFGYKPLDNPNYKKETFNNIFQLLISSNQMIQVRPMLYNESSPLIEMNLTDFVSFFYDDYEIYLGWQKETAEKLTGSLFLKHKYYNHKHLLEFINTKNTQASEASSIQGKLYLFIPNEQL
;
A
#
# COMPACT_ATOMS: atom_id res chain seq x y z
N MET A 1 1.15 -4.97 -17.83
CA MET A 1 0.84 -4.50 -19.19
C MET A 1 0.44 -3.03 -19.10
N GLY A 2 0.61 -2.24 -20.16
CA GLY A 2 0.17 -0.84 -20.15
C GLY A 2 -1.35 -0.74 -20.36
N ASP A 3 -1.92 0.43 -20.03
CA ASP A 3 -3.33 0.72 -20.24
C ASP A 3 -3.69 0.79 -21.74
N ILE A 4 -4.91 0.40 -22.09
CA ILE A 4 -5.46 0.57 -23.46
C ILE A 4 -6.46 1.73 -23.44
N ILE A 5 -6.40 2.60 -24.44
CA ILE A 5 -7.41 3.65 -24.66
C ILE A 5 -8.33 3.23 -25.80
N ILE A 6 -9.64 3.27 -25.56
CA ILE A 6 -10.67 2.97 -26.55
C ILE A 6 -11.68 4.11 -26.65
N ASP A 7 -12.27 4.30 -27.82
CA ASP A 7 -13.41 5.20 -27.98
C ASP A 7 -14.70 4.45 -27.66
N ALA A 8 -15.59 5.07 -26.88
CA ALA A 8 -16.90 4.53 -26.55
C ALA A 8 -17.98 5.58 -26.78
N GLN A 9 -19.03 5.19 -27.49
CA GLN A 9 -20.23 6.00 -27.62
C GLN A 9 -21.10 5.80 -26.38
N ILE A 10 -21.31 6.86 -25.60
CA ILE A 10 -22.20 6.87 -24.44
C ILE A 10 -23.24 7.96 -24.68
N HIS A 11 -24.50 7.56 -24.82
CA HIS A 11 -25.59 8.42 -25.32
C HIS A 11 -25.21 9.04 -26.68
N ASP A 12 -25.31 10.36 -26.80
CA ASP A 12 -25.05 11.11 -28.05
C ASP A 12 -23.61 11.64 -28.16
N SER A 13 -22.66 11.14 -27.36
CA SER A 13 -21.28 11.63 -27.32
C SER A 13 -20.26 10.49 -27.31
N ILE A 14 -19.09 10.76 -27.87
CA ILE A 14 -17.95 9.84 -27.88
C ILE A 14 -17.02 10.25 -26.74
N TYR A 15 -16.68 9.27 -25.89
CA TYR A 15 -15.74 9.42 -24.79
C TYR A 15 -14.57 8.48 -24.97
N LYS A 16 -13.40 8.90 -24.50
CA LYS A 16 -12.23 8.02 -24.40
C LYS A 16 -12.32 7.25 -23.09
N LEU A 17 -12.27 5.92 -23.15
CA LEU A 17 -12.16 5.06 -21.98
C LEU A 17 -10.73 4.57 -21.84
N ARG A 18 -10.26 4.51 -20.60
CA ARG A 18 -9.05 3.81 -20.21
C ARG A 18 -9.42 2.45 -19.64
N VAL A 19 -8.77 1.40 -20.16
CA VAL A 19 -8.88 0.03 -19.68
C VAL A 19 -7.54 -0.39 -19.09
N GLY A 20 -7.53 -0.61 -17.77
CA GLY A 20 -6.39 -1.08 -17.02
C GLY A 20 -6.35 -2.61 -16.94
N PHE A 21 -5.14 -3.16 -16.89
CA PHE A 21 -4.90 -4.60 -16.81
C PHE A 21 -4.00 -4.96 -15.63
N GLU A 22 -4.30 -6.09 -14.99
CA GLU A 22 -3.42 -6.71 -14.00
C GLU A 22 -2.18 -7.33 -14.67
N SER A 23 -1.22 -7.75 -13.84
CA SER A 23 -0.08 -8.56 -14.30
C SER A 23 -0.51 -9.88 -14.96
N THR A 24 -1.70 -10.38 -14.61
CA THR A 24 -2.34 -11.58 -15.15
C THR A 24 -3.13 -11.36 -16.45
N SER A 25 -3.11 -10.14 -17.02
CA SER A 25 -3.87 -9.77 -18.23
C SER A 25 -5.40 -9.74 -18.07
N SER A 26 -5.91 -9.89 -16.84
CA SER A 26 -7.30 -9.58 -16.49
C SER A 26 -7.51 -8.06 -16.50
N ILE A 27 -8.70 -7.63 -16.93
CA ILE A 27 -9.12 -6.23 -16.74
C ILE A 27 -9.36 -6.03 -15.24
N ASN A 28 -8.61 -5.12 -14.61
CA ASN A 28 -8.91 -4.68 -13.24
C ASN A 28 -9.71 -3.39 -13.21
N GLN A 29 -9.72 -2.64 -14.31
CA GLN A 29 -10.27 -1.31 -14.29
C GLN A 29 -10.76 -0.81 -15.64
N ILE A 30 -11.88 -0.10 -15.62
CA ILE A 30 -12.39 0.70 -16.72
C ILE A 30 -12.82 2.07 -16.16
N GLY A 31 -12.48 3.15 -16.86
CA GLY A 31 -12.89 4.51 -16.49
C GLY A 31 -12.75 5.49 -17.66
N LEU A 32 -13.27 6.71 -17.52
CA LEU A 32 -13.06 7.76 -18.52
C LEU A 32 -11.60 8.20 -18.54
N LYS A 33 -10.98 8.38 -19.71
CA LYS A 33 -9.65 9.01 -19.80
C LYS A 33 -9.80 10.53 -19.64
N ILE A 34 -9.65 11.04 -18.41
CA ILE A 34 -9.78 12.49 -18.11
C ILE A 34 -8.44 13.19 -17.83
N TYR A 35 -7.35 12.45 -17.70
CA TYR A 35 -6.01 13.00 -17.47
C TYR A 35 -4.93 12.10 -18.09
N ASP A 36 -3.72 12.65 -18.22
CA ASP A 36 -2.54 11.90 -18.62
C ASP A 36 -1.79 11.38 -17.38
N ARG A 37 -1.57 10.05 -17.34
CA ARG A 37 -1.01 9.33 -16.18
C ARG A 37 0.39 9.79 -15.81
N GLU A 38 1.16 10.27 -16.78
CA GLU A 38 2.53 10.76 -16.58
C GLU A 38 2.58 11.97 -15.64
N ASN A 39 1.47 12.69 -15.49
CA ASN A 39 1.36 13.88 -14.65
C ASN A 39 0.77 13.58 -13.26
N ILE A 40 0.51 12.32 -12.93
CA ILE A 40 -0.07 11.93 -11.64
C ILE A 40 1.02 11.33 -10.76
N ASP A 41 1.15 11.90 -9.56
CA ASP A 41 2.00 11.34 -8.51
C ASP A 41 1.56 9.91 -8.18
N LEU A 42 2.52 9.01 -7.97
CA LEU A 42 2.27 7.59 -7.66
C LEU A 42 1.25 7.42 -6.50
N SER A 43 1.33 8.27 -5.48
CA SER A 43 0.43 8.26 -4.32
C SER A 43 -1.04 8.53 -4.66
N ALA A 44 -1.29 9.18 -5.78
CA ALA A 44 -2.62 9.57 -6.23
C ALA A 44 -3.14 8.68 -7.38
N SER A 45 -2.40 7.64 -7.79
CA SER A 45 -2.79 6.78 -8.91
C SER A 45 -4.13 6.07 -8.69
N ASP A 46 -4.35 5.44 -7.52
CA ASP A 46 -5.63 4.78 -7.20
C ASP A 46 -6.78 5.78 -7.06
N VAL A 47 -6.48 6.98 -6.54
CA VAL A 47 -7.47 8.08 -6.44
C VAL A 47 -7.90 8.53 -7.81
N ALA A 48 -6.93 8.69 -8.72
CA ALA A 48 -7.22 9.06 -10.08
C ALA A 48 -8.11 7.97 -10.72
N PHE A 49 -7.70 6.70 -10.60
CA PHE A 49 -8.46 5.56 -11.09
C PHE A 49 -9.91 5.55 -10.57
N PHE A 50 -10.10 5.79 -9.29
CA PHE A 50 -11.42 5.97 -8.68
C PHE A 50 -12.23 7.07 -9.38
N VAL A 51 -11.63 8.23 -9.66
CA VAL A 51 -12.31 9.35 -10.34
C VAL A 51 -12.72 8.99 -11.77
N GLU A 52 -11.86 8.32 -12.52
CA GLU A 52 -12.20 7.89 -13.90
C GLU A 52 -13.37 6.91 -13.91
N ARG A 53 -13.39 5.99 -12.93
CA ARG A 53 -14.46 5.01 -12.75
C ARG A 53 -15.77 5.69 -12.36
N ILE A 54 -15.77 6.54 -11.33
CA ILE A 54 -16.98 7.16 -10.80
C ILE A 54 -17.64 8.12 -11.81
N LEU A 55 -16.84 8.82 -12.61
CA LEU A 55 -17.36 9.67 -13.69
C LEU A 55 -17.93 8.85 -14.85
N LEU A 56 -17.32 7.69 -15.16
CA LEU A 56 -17.89 6.75 -16.12
C LEU A 56 -19.24 6.21 -15.62
N GLU A 57 -19.30 5.76 -14.37
CA GLU A 57 -20.54 5.31 -13.74
C GLU A 57 -21.61 6.40 -13.74
N TYR A 58 -21.23 7.64 -13.45
CA TYR A 58 -22.14 8.78 -13.56
C TYR A 58 -22.72 8.90 -14.97
N LEU A 59 -21.90 8.81 -16.02
CA LEU A 59 -22.39 8.90 -17.41
C LEU A 59 -23.32 7.74 -17.79
N LEU A 60 -23.00 6.53 -17.33
CA LEU A 60 -23.79 5.32 -17.61
C LEU A 60 -25.10 5.25 -16.82
N CYS A 61 -25.17 5.93 -15.67
CA CYS A 61 -26.37 5.94 -14.84
C CYS A 61 -27.50 6.75 -15.49
N MET A 62 -28.68 6.14 -15.65
CA MET A 62 -29.86 6.82 -16.17
C MET A 62 -30.45 7.81 -15.16
N GLU A 63 -30.50 7.43 -13.88
CA GLU A 63 -31.09 8.21 -12.79
C GLU A 63 -30.00 8.81 -11.89
N LYS A 64 -29.60 10.05 -12.17
CA LYS A 64 -28.49 10.71 -11.45
C LYS A 64 -28.73 10.87 -9.96
N GLU A 65 -29.98 10.99 -9.53
CA GLU A 65 -30.31 11.11 -8.10
C GLU A 65 -29.95 9.84 -7.31
N ASP A 66 -30.18 8.68 -7.91
CA ASP A 66 -29.89 7.40 -7.27
C ASP A 66 -28.38 7.14 -7.21
N PHE A 67 -27.64 7.56 -8.24
CA PHE A 67 -26.17 7.59 -8.21
C PHE A 67 -25.66 8.36 -6.98
N PHE A 68 -26.13 9.60 -6.77
CA PHE A 68 -25.68 10.41 -5.63
C PHE A 68 -26.09 9.82 -4.28
N LYS A 69 -27.31 9.28 -4.16
CA LYS A 69 -27.77 8.62 -2.92
C LYS A 69 -26.94 7.38 -2.58
N CYS A 70 -26.52 6.60 -3.58
CA CYS A 70 -25.65 5.44 -3.35
C CYS A 70 -24.29 5.87 -2.79
N TYR A 71 -23.66 6.85 -3.42
CA TYR A 71 -22.35 7.33 -3.01
C TYR A 71 -22.37 8.11 -1.69
N GLU A 72 -23.47 8.79 -1.36
CA GLU A 72 -23.64 9.43 -0.06
C GLU A 72 -23.65 8.40 1.09
N LYS A 73 -24.22 7.20 0.87
CA LYS A 73 -24.17 6.09 1.86
C LYS A 73 -22.75 5.60 2.11
N GLU A 74 -21.89 5.68 1.09
CA GLU A 74 -20.46 5.41 1.19
C GLU A 74 -19.65 6.61 1.70
N LYS A 75 -20.33 7.67 2.15
CA LYS A 75 -19.74 8.94 2.62
C LYS A 75 -18.90 9.65 1.54
N ILE A 76 -19.19 9.39 0.27
CA ILE A 76 -18.62 10.11 -0.85
C ILE A 76 -19.48 11.33 -1.13
N LEU A 77 -18.86 12.50 -1.06
CA LEU A 77 -19.53 13.78 -1.25
C LEU A 77 -19.01 14.45 -2.50
N PHE A 78 -19.93 15.09 -3.22
CA PHE A 78 -19.59 15.84 -4.40
C PHE A 78 -20.11 17.26 -4.34
N LYS A 79 -19.34 18.20 -4.89
CA LYS A 79 -19.72 19.60 -5.01
C LYS A 79 -19.30 20.15 -6.37
N LEU A 80 -20.09 21.06 -6.90
CA LEU A 80 -19.72 21.93 -8.03
C LEU A 80 -19.60 23.34 -7.49
N ASN A 81 -18.41 23.94 -7.59
CA ASN A 81 -18.13 25.28 -7.08
C ASN A 81 -18.56 25.47 -5.61
N GLY A 82 -18.30 24.46 -4.76
CA GLY A 82 -18.69 24.46 -3.35
C GLY A 82 -20.18 24.19 -3.06
N ILE A 83 -21.01 24.06 -4.09
CA ILE A 83 -22.45 23.77 -3.94
C ILE A 83 -22.69 22.27 -4.09
N SER A 84 -23.46 21.67 -3.17
CA SER A 84 -23.86 20.25 -3.19
C SER A 84 -24.92 19.95 -4.27
N THR A 85 -24.63 20.29 -5.52
CA THR A 85 -25.47 20.00 -6.69
C THR A 85 -24.58 19.63 -7.86
N LEU A 86 -24.81 18.46 -8.46
CA LEU A 86 -24.06 17.95 -9.60
C LEU A 86 -24.97 17.66 -10.81
N TYR A 87 -25.94 18.52 -11.06
CA TYR A 87 -26.67 18.46 -12.31
C TYR A 87 -25.74 18.92 -13.46
N HIS A 88 -25.67 18.11 -14.52
CA HIS A 88 -24.95 18.39 -15.78
C HIS A 88 -23.42 18.21 -15.80
N LEU A 89 -22.84 17.32 -14.99
CA LEU A 89 -21.40 16.97 -15.13
C LEU A 89 -21.06 16.48 -16.55
N GLU A 90 -22.00 15.83 -17.23
CA GLU A 90 -21.86 15.35 -18.61
C GLU A 90 -21.39 16.44 -19.59
N LYS A 91 -21.81 17.70 -19.40
CA LYS A 91 -21.40 18.84 -20.24
C LYS A 91 -19.97 19.28 -19.99
N LEU A 92 -19.41 18.95 -18.83
CA LEU A 92 -18.04 19.26 -18.45
C LEU A 92 -17.07 18.16 -18.91
N LEU A 93 -17.55 16.91 -19.06
CA LEU A 93 -16.74 15.73 -19.38
C LEU A 93 -16.41 15.58 -20.88
N THR A 94 -17.02 16.37 -21.76
CA THR A 94 -16.73 16.37 -23.21
C THR A 94 -15.48 17.15 -23.59
N LEU A 95 -14.77 17.73 -22.61
CA LEU A 95 -13.55 18.50 -22.86
C LEU A 95 -12.41 17.56 -23.30
N GLU A 96 -11.88 17.77 -24.50
CA GLU A 96 -10.83 16.94 -25.11
C GLU A 96 -9.46 17.05 -24.41
N ASN A 97 -9.28 18.01 -23.51
CA ASN A 97 -8.00 18.28 -22.85
C ASN A 97 -7.89 17.57 -21.51
N ALA A 98 -6.71 17.01 -21.23
CA ALA A 98 -6.37 16.48 -19.92
C ALA A 98 -6.61 17.55 -18.84
N LEU A 99 -7.43 17.22 -17.85
CA LEU A 99 -7.76 18.12 -16.77
C LEU A 99 -6.63 18.15 -15.75
N PRO A 100 -6.33 19.31 -15.13
CA PRO A 100 -5.48 19.35 -13.96
C PRO A 100 -6.08 18.45 -12.87
N PHE A 101 -5.25 17.60 -12.28
CA PHE A 101 -5.67 16.68 -11.22
C PHE A 101 -4.99 17.10 -9.92
N GLN A 102 -5.79 17.54 -8.95
CA GLN A 102 -5.29 17.96 -7.64
C GLN A 102 -5.90 17.06 -6.57
N VAL A 103 -5.03 16.44 -5.77
CA VAL A 103 -5.42 15.56 -4.69
C VAL A 103 -4.71 15.96 -3.41
N GLN A 104 -5.48 16.07 -2.34
CA GLN A 104 -4.97 16.18 -0.99
C GLN A 104 -5.46 14.96 -0.20
N ILE A 105 -4.54 14.25 0.43
CA ILE A 105 -4.82 13.06 1.23
C ILE A 105 -4.54 13.39 2.69
N ASP A 106 -5.51 13.20 3.56
CA ASP A 106 -5.30 13.17 5.01
C ASP A 106 -5.54 11.75 5.57
N SER A 107 -5.50 11.59 6.91
CA SER A 107 -5.63 10.25 7.51
C SER A 107 -7.00 9.60 7.31
N ASN A 108 -8.06 10.38 7.09
CA ASN A 108 -9.44 9.92 7.14
C ASN A 108 -10.20 10.20 5.85
N GLN A 109 -9.78 11.20 5.07
CA GLN A 109 -10.43 11.68 3.86
C GLN A 109 -9.41 11.98 2.77
N ILE A 110 -9.91 11.90 1.54
CA ILE A 110 -9.24 12.28 0.31
C ILE A 110 -10.07 13.38 -0.32
N TYR A 111 -9.44 14.51 -0.58
CA TYR A 111 -10.04 15.67 -1.25
C TYR A 111 -9.49 15.75 -2.68
N ILE A 112 -10.40 15.78 -3.63
CA ILE A 112 -10.10 15.77 -5.06
C ILE A 112 -10.69 17.04 -5.65
N HIS A 113 -9.86 17.83 -6.31
CA HIS A 113 -10.27 19.03 -7.01
C HIS A 113 -10.02 18.87 -8.52
N LEU A 114 -11.10 18.99 -9.29
CA LEU A 114 -11.14 18.84 -10.74
C LEU A 114 -11.58 20.15 -11.39
N PRO A 115 -10.65 21.06 -11.71
CA PRO A 115 -10.96 22.28 -12.45
C PRO A 115 -11.26 21.94 -13.92
N PHE A 116 -12.53 22.01 -14.31
CA PHE A 116 -12.99 21.84 -15.70
C PHE A 116 -12.90 23.15 -16.49
N SER A 117 -13.08 24.29 -15.81
CA SER A 117 -12.91 25.62 -16.40
C SER A 117 -12.57 26.62 -15.29
N PRO A 118 -12.17 27.87 -15.64
CA PRO A 118 -11.92 28.91 -14.63
C PRO A 118 -13.11 29.19 -13.69
N LEU A 119 -14.32 28.81 -14.10
CA LEU A 119 -15.56 29.04 -13.36
C LEU A 119 -16.21 27.75 -12.84
N ASN A 120 -15.66 26.57 -13.17
CA ASN A 120 -16.25 25.29 -12.81
C ASN A 120 -15.19 24.35 -12.25
N VAL A 121 -15.30 24.08 -10.96
CA VAL A 121 -14.49 23.11 -10.22
C VAL A 121 -15.42 22.08 -9.61
N VAL A 122 -15.15 20.81 -9.91
CA VAL A 122 -15.80 19.69 -9.24
C VAL A 122 -14.91 19.25 -8.10
N GLU A 123 -15.50 19.14 -6.92
CA GLU A 123 -14.82 18.72 -5.71
C GLU A 123 -15.44 17.39 -5.27
N ILE A 124 -14.59 16.39 -5.03
CA ILE A 124 -14.99 15.07 -4.56
C ILE A 124 -14.28 14.81 -3.24
N THR A 125 -15.05 14.49 -2.20
CA THR A 125 -14.52 14.04 -0.91
C THR A 125 -14.84 12.57 -0.72
N VAL A 126 -13.82 11.78 -0.42
CA VAL A 126 -13.91 10.31 -0.32
C VAL A 126 -13.30 9.89 1.02
N PRO A 127 -13.83 8.87 1.71
CA PRO A 127 -13.12 8.25 2.82
C PRO A 127 -11.74 7.74 2.37
N ASN A 128 -10.72 7.87 3.22
CA ASN A 128 -9.39 7.32 2.93
C ASN A 128 -9.35 5.79 3.14
N GLU A 129 -10.22 5.07 2.43
CA GLU A 129 -10.42 3.63 2.55
C GLU A 129 -10.16 2.97 1.20
N ILE A 130 -9.17 2.07 1.14
CA ILE A 130 -8.75 1.44 -0.13
C ILE A 130 -9.87 0.63 -0.80
N GLY A 131 -10.81 0.07 -0.02
CA GLY A 131 -11.98 -0.64 -0.55
C GLY A 131 -12.91 0.26 -1.34
N VAL A 132 -13.09 1.52 -0.89
CA VAL A 132 -13.87 2.52 -1.60
C VAL A 132 -13.18 2.91 -2.92
N LEU A 133 -11.88 3.19 -2.85
CA LEU A 133 -11.09 3.54 -4.04
C LEU A 133 -11.13 2.43 -5.10
N LYS A 134 -10.98 1.17 -4.68
CA LYS A 134 -10.98 0.02 -5.59
C LYS A 134 -12.36 -0.55 -5.92
N ALA A 135 -13.43 -0.07 -5.27
CA ALA A 135 -14.76 -0.69 -5.31
C ALA A 135 -14.69 -2.20 -5.05
N MET A 136 -13.93 -2.55 -4.02
CA MET A 136 -13.73 -3.92 -3.59
C MET A 136 -14.08 -4.05 -2.12
N ASP A 137 -14.78 -5.13 -1.78
CA ASP A 137 -14.94 -5.49 -0.39
C ASP A 137 -13.61 -6.00 0.20
N LYS A 138 -13.58 -6.20 1.52
CA LYS A 138 -12.37 -6.65 2.20
C LYS A 138 -11.91 -8.04 1.71
N ALA A 139 -12.82 -8.96 1.42
CA ALA A 139 -12.46 -10.31 0.99
C ALA A 139 -11.85 -10.31 -0.43
N GLU A 140 -12.34 -9.44 -1.31
CA GLU A 140 -11.77 -9.22 -2.65
C GLU A 140 -10.36 -8.62 -2.56
N LEU A 141 -10.17 -7.59 -1.75
CA LEU A 141 -8.86 -6.98 -1.50
C LEU A 141 -7.85 -7.99 -0.93
N GLU A 142 -8.26 -8.78 0.05
CA GLU A 142 -7.45 -9.85 0.64
C GLU A 142 -7.05 -10.90 -0.40
N SER A 143 -8.02 -11.35 -1.21
CA SER A 143 -7.80 -12.32 -2.27
C SER A 143 -6.84 -11.79 -3.34
N GLN A 144 -6.97 -10.53 -3.72
CA GLN A 144 -6.07 -9.88 -4.69
C GLN A 144 -4.64 -9.81 -4.13
N LEU A 145 -4.45 -9.28 -2.92
CA LEU A 145 -3.13 -9.16 -2.30
C LEU A 145 -2.44 -10.53 -2.18
N ILE A 146 -3.18 -11.58 -1.82
CA ILE A 146 -2.65 -12.95 -1.72
C ILE A 146 -2.17 -13.45 -3.09
N LYS A 147 -2.95 -13.24 -4.15
CA LYS A 147 -2.54 -13.60 -5.52
C LYS A 147 -1.29 -12.83 -5.93
N GLU A 148 -1.22 -11.54 -5.64
CA GLU A 148 -0.07 -10.70 -5.95
C GLU A 148 1.18 -11.16 -5.21
N LEU A 149 1.08 -11.49 -3.92
CA LEU A 149 2.19 -12.05 -3.12
C LEU A 149 2.69 -13.39 -3.66
N GLN A 150 1.81 -14.21 -4.24
CA GLN A 150 2.18 -15.51 -4.82
C GLN A 150 2.90 -15.38 -6.17
N VAL A 151 2.65 -14.30 -6.92
CA VAL A 151 3.18 -14.09 -8.29
C VAL A 151 4.40 -13.16 -8.30
N ASN A 152 4.43 -12.15 -7.42
CA ASN A 152 5.53 -11.18 -7.35
C ASN A 152 6.70 -11.75 -6.54
N SER A 153 7.74 -12.21 -7.24
CA SER A 153 8.87 -12.87 -6.60
C SER A 153 10.19 -12.09 -6.61
N LYS A 154 10.30 -10.89 -7.20
CA LYS A 154 11.61 -10.23 -7.32
C LYS A 154 11.53 -8.70 -7.38
N GLN A 155 12.07 -8.03 -6.37
CA GLN A 155 12.55 -6.67 -6.52
C GLN A 155 14.06 -6.62 -6.23
N ALA A 156 14.75 -5.70 -6.91
CA ALA A 156 16.18 -5.51 -6.72
C ALA A 156 16.46 -4.90 -5.33
N LEU A 157 17.45 -5.46 -4.63
CA LEU A 157 17.91 -4.93 -3.34
C LEU A 157 18.35 -3.47 -3.52
N LYS A 158 17.71 -2.54 -2.81
CA LYS A 158 18.11 -1.13 -2.82
C LYS A 158 19.30 -0.95 -1.87
N LYS A 159 20.40 -0.39 -2.38
CA LYS A 159 21.53 0.02 -1.52
C LYS A 159 21.10 1.25 -0.70
N VAL A 160 20.97 1.09 0.61
CA VAL A 160 20.72 2.21 1.52
C VAL A 160 22.03 2.98 1.69
N ASN A 161 22.03 4.26 1.30
CA ASN A 161 23.19 5.14 1.47
C ASN A 161 23.03 5.94 2.77
N ILE A 162 23.85 5.64 3.79
CA ILE A 162 23.67 6.17 5.14
C ILE A 162 24.83 7.08 5.52
N LYS A 163 24.52 8.29 6.00
CA LYS A 163 25.52 9.24 6.49
C LYS A 163 25.94 8.90 7.93
N GLU A 164 27.24 8.94 8.21
CA GLU A 164 27.84 8.54 9.49
C GLU A 164 27.34 9.33 10.72
N ALA A 165 26.92 10.60 10.54
CA ALA A 165 26.49 11.46 11.64
C ALA A 165 25.19 11.01 12.33
N SER A 166 24.48 10.03 11.77
CA SER A 166 23.16 9.61 12.26
C SER A 166 23.19 8.47 13.29
N PHE A 167 24.37 7.91 13.58
CA PHE A 167 24.50 6.72 14.44
C PHE A 167 24.71 7.08 15.92
N LYS A 168 24.06 6.31 16.81
CA LYS A 168 24.28 6.33 18.27
C LYS A 168 24.87 5.00 18.73
N THR A 169 25.79 5.02 19.69
CA THR A 169 26.29 3.78 20.29
C THR A 169 25.16 3.07 21.04
N TYR A 170 24.96 1.78 20.77
CA TYR A 170 23.93 0.95 21.38
C TYR A 170 24.53 -0.11 22.33
N LYS A 171 25.51 -0.86 21.85
CA LYS A 171 26.33 -1.80 22.64
C LYS A 171 27.79 -1.67 22.20
N ALA A 172 28.72 -2.33 22.90
CA ALA A 172 30.12 -2.40 22.44
C ALA A 172 30.16 -2.89 20.98
N HIS A 173 30.75 -2.08 20.10
CA HIS A 173 30.86 -2.31 18.64
C HIS A 173 29.54 -2.37 17.85
N ILE A 174 28.40 -2.01 18.45
CA ILE A 174 27.10 -1.93 17.77
C ILE A 174 26.55 -0.50 17.83
N PHE A 175 26.18 0.00 16.67
CA PHE A 175 25.63 1.32 16.45
C PHE A 175 24.17 1.22 16.04
N LEU A 176 23.37 2.17 16.48
CA LEU A 176 21.94 2.28 16.24
C LEU A 176 21.68 3.50 15.37
N LEU A 177 20.98 3.31 14.26
CA LEU A 177 20.29 4.36 13.53
C LEU A 177 18.84 4.40 14.02
N ARG A 178 18.49 5.48 14.74
CA ARG A 178 17.16 5.62 15.32
C ARG A 178 16.13 5.96 14.23
N GLY A 179 15.25 5.02 13.94
CA GLY A 179 14.02 5.22 13.19
C GLY A 179 12.86 5.79 14.03
N SER A 180 11.66 5.67 13.48
CA SER A 180 10.40 6.12 14.06
C SER A 180 9.78 5.05 14.96
N PHE A 181 8.94 5.49 15.89
CA PHE A 181 8.09 4.59 16.69
C PHE A 181 6.72 4.49 16.03
N PHE A 182 6.10 3.30 16.10
CA PHE A 182 4.76 3.09 15.55
C PHE A 182 3.74 3.99 16.25
N ASN A 183 3.79 4.02 17.58
CA ASN A 183 3.10 4.97 18.46
C ASN A 183 4.11 5.53 19.47
N LYS A 184 3.90 6.76 19.97
CA LYS A 184 4.86 7.51 20.80
C LYS A 184 5.40 6.74 22.02
N ASP A 185 4.60 5.83 22.57
CA ASP A 185 4.92 5.03 23.76
C ASP A 185 5.12 3.53 23.47
N SER A 186 5.23 3.16 22.19
CA SER A 186 5.35 1.76 21.78
C SER A 186 6.80 1.26 21.80
N LEU A 187 7.00 -0.02 22.10
CA LEU A 187 8.27 -0.71 21.83
C LEU A 187 8.43 -1.09 20.35
N ILE A 188 7.39 -0.88 19.54
CA ILE A 188 7.35 -1.16 18.11
C ILE A 188 8.01 0.02 17.36
N ASN A 189 9.08 -0.25 16.62
CA ASN A 189 9.91 0.79 16.01
C ASN A 189 10.55 0.35 14.69
N SER A 190 11.13 1.30 13.96
CA SER A 190 11.90 1.07 12.73
C SER A 190 13.41 1.29 12.91
N HIS A 191 13.94 0.95 14.09
CA HIS A 191 15.37 1.05 14.37
C HIS A 191 16.19 0.07 13.52
N THR A 192 17.38 0.52 13.09
CA THR A 192 18.34 -0.33 12.38
C THR A 192 19.70 -0.31 13.05
N PHE A 193 20.44 -1.42 12.95
CA PHE A 193 21.63 -1.71 13.76
C PHE A 193 22.83 -1.98 12.85
N TYR A 194 23.99 -1.47 13.23
CA TYR A 194 25.19 -1.48 12.40
C TYR A 194 26.41 -1.88 13.20
N THR A 195 27.39 -2.44 12.52
CA THR A 195 28.75 -2.59 13.04
C THR A 195 29.68 -1.71 12.23
N LYS A 196 30.76 -1.25 12.85
CA LYS A 196 31.82 -0.53 12.16
C LYS A 196 32.92 -1.51 11.78
N ASP A 197 33.25 -1.59 10.50
CA ASP A 197 34.50 -2.18 10.04
C ASP A 197 35.45 -1.08 9.56
N GLY A 198 36.70 -1.45 9.23
CA GLY A 198 37.71 -0.49 8.81
C GLY A 198 37.34 0.35 7.56
N PHE A 199 36.27 -0.03 6.85
CA PHE A 199 35.79 0.62 5.63
C PHE A 199 34.48 1.40 5.80
N GLY A 200 33.84 1.33 6.97
CA GLY A 200 32.63 2.11 7.28
C GLY A 200 31.64 1.36 8.18
N TYR A 201 30.37 1.77 8.09
CA TYR A 201 29.27 1.12 8.80
C TYR A 201 28.58 0.11 7.88
N LYS A 202 28.43 -1.13 8.35
CA LYS A 202 27.65 -2.17 7.68
C LYS A 202 26.48 -2.60 8.56
N PRO A 203 25.33 -2.99 7.97
CA PRO A 203 24.24 -3.57 8.74
C PRO A 203 24.74 -4.74 9.59
N LEU A 204 24.26 -4.80 10.83
CA LEU A 204 24.53 -5.90 11.74
C LEU A 204 23.83 -7.16 11.21
N ASP A 205 24.64 -8.17 10.88
CA ASP A 205 24.22 -9.52 10.57
C ASP A 205 25.05 -10.48 11.44
N ASN A 206 24.50 -10.86 12.60
CA ASN A 206 25.20 -11.69 13.57
C ASN A 206 24.21 -12.55 14.39
N PRO A 207 24.38 -13.88 14.41
CA PRO A 207 23.47 -14.79 15.11
C PRO A 207 23.42 -14.61 16.64
N ASN A 208 24.41 -13.95 17.24
CA ASN A 208 24.41 -13.60 18.67
C ASN A 208 23.51 -12.39 18.99
N TYR A 209 23.14 -11.61 17.97
CA TYR A 209 22.26 -10.44 18.07
C TYR A 209 21.05 -10.63 17.16
N LYS A 210 20.24 -11.65 17.46
CA LYS A 210 19.15 -12.11 16.57
C LYS A 210 18.11 -11.03 16.33
N LYS A 211 17.62 -10.37 17.38
CA LYS A 211 16.62 -9.29 17.27
C LYS A 211 17.10 -8.18 16.37
N GLU A 212 18.33 -7.72 16.60
CA GLU A 212 18.91 -6.62 15.85
C GLU A 212 19.18 -7.00 14.38
N THR A 213 19.62 -8.24 14.12
CA THR A 213 19.78 -8.78 12.75
C THR A 213 18.44 -8.87 12.02
N PHE A 214 17.40 -9.38 12.69
CA PHE A 214 16.06 -9.46 12.12
C PHE A 214 15.46 -8.08 11.84
N ASN A 215 15.66 -7.11 12.74
CA ASN A 215 15.25 -5.73 12.49
C ASN A 215 15.88 -5.23 11.17
N ASN A 216 17.16 -5.48 10.93
CA ASN A 216 17.80 -5.08 9.69
C ASN A 216 17.25 -5.80 8.46
N ILE A 217 16.97 -7.09 8.54
CA ILE A 217 16.41 -7.84 7.40
C ILE A 217 15.07 -7.24 6.96
N PHE A 218 14.18 -6.95 7.91
CA PHE A 218 12.88 -6.35 7.61
C PHE A 218 12.95 -4.87 7.21
N GLN A 219 13.97 -4.12 7.64
CA GLN A 219 14.03 -2.66 7.43
C GLN A 219 14.92 -2.22 6.27
N LEU A 220 15.94 -3.01 5.92
CA LEU A 220 17.00 -2.61 4.99
C LEU A 220 17.06 -3.44 3.71
N LEU A 221 16.07 -4.31 3.46
CA LEU A 221 16.06 -5.25 2.32
C LEU A 221 17.39 -5.99 2.18
N ILE A 222 17.89 -6.54 3.28
CA ILE A 222 19.10 -7.36 3.24
C ILE A 222 18.73 -8.73 2.65
N SER A 223 19.58 -9.22 1.75
CA SER A 223 19.41 -10.56 1.19
C SER A 223 19.45 -11.60 2.32
N SER A 224 18.42 -12.42 2.38
CA SER A 224 18.31 -13.53 3.32
C SER A 224 17.92 -14.78 2.55
N ASN A 225 18.54 -15.91 2.87
CA ASN A 225 18.10 -17.22 2.36
C ASN A 225 16.96 -17.82 3.21
N GLN A 226 16.41 -17.05 4.16
CA GLN A 226 15.32 -17.52 5.01
C GLN A 226 14.01 -17.56 4.23
N MET A 227 13.28 -18.65 4.43
CA MET A 227 11.91 -18.77 3.93
C MET A 227 10.94 -18.27 4.99
N ILE A 228 9.86 -17.65 4.55
CA ILE A 228 8.72 -17.30 5.38
C ILE A 228 7.49 -18.08 4.91
N GLN A 229 6.83 -18.72 5.87
CA GLN A 229 5.57 -19.41 5.73
C GLN A 229 4.49 -18.58 6.42
N VAL A 230 3.66 -17.93 5.63
CA VAL A 230 2.62 -17.01 6.10
C VAL A 230 1.25 -17.61 5.86
N ARG A 231 0.42 -17.65 6.91
CA ARG A 231 -1.01 -17.92 6.79
C ARG A 231 -1.78 -16.62 6.91
N PRO A 232 -2.42 -16.13 5.82
CA PRO A 232 -3.38 -15.04 5.94
C PRO A 232 -4.50 -15.43 6.90
N MET A 233 -5.00 -14.49 7.68
CA MET A 233 -6.13 -14.69 8.58
C MET A 233 -7.36 -14.06 7.93
N LEU A 234 -7.95 -14.77 6.96
CA LEU A 234 -9.15 -14.32 6.25
C LEU A 234 -10.39 -14.39 7.15
N TYR A 235 -11.34 -13.49 6.94
CA TYR A 235 -12.56 -13.39 7.75
C TYR A 235 -13.45 -14.65 7.66
N ASN A 236 -13.42 -15.39 6.54
CA ASN A 236 -14.41 -16.43 6.24
C ASN A 236 -13.90 -17.81 5.76
N GLU A 237 -12.59 -18.08 5.62
CA GLU A 237 -12.12 -19.32 4.94
C GLU A 237 -10.78 -19.89 5.44
N SER A 238 -10.47 -21.13 5.03
CA SER A 238 -9.12 -21.70 5.10
C SER A 238 -8.19 -20.97 4.14
N SER A 239 -7.35 -20.08 4.66
CA SER A 239 -6.42 -19.33 3.82
C SER A 239 -5.25 -20.21 3.37
N PRO A 240 -4.87 -20.18 2.08
CA PRO A 240 -3.74 -20.95 1.58
C PRO A 240 -2.46 -20.52 2.30
N LEU A 241 -1.60 -21.48 2.62
CA LEU A 241 -0.26 -21.18 3.13
C LEU A 241 0.55 -20.56 1.99
N ILE A 242 1.12 -19.39 2.24
CA ILE A 242 2.05 -18.72 1.32
C ILE A 242 3.45 -19.04 1.81
N GLU A 243 4.29 -19.59 0.93
CA GLU A 243 5.70 -19.83 1.21
C GLU A 243 6.56 -19.10 0.19
N MET A 244 7.45 -18.24 0.66
CA MET A 244 8.33 -17.44 -0.19
C MET A 244 9.61 -17.05 0.55
N ASN A 245 10.58 -16.52 -0.18
CA ASN A 245 11.77 -15.95 0.45
C ASN A 245 11.39 -14.71 1.28
N LEU A 246 11.99 -14.58 2.47
CA LEU A 246 11.73 -13.46 3.37
C LEU A 246 12.04 -12.11 2.71
N THR A 247 13.14 -12.01 1.96
CA THR A 247 13.50 -10.78 1.26
C THR A 247 12.44 -10.41 0.22
N ASP A 248 11.86 -11.38 -0.49
CA ASP A 248 10.80 -11.11 -1.47
C ASP A 248 9.52 -10.62 -0.78
N PHE A 249 9.15 -11.24 0.35
CA PHE A 249 8.04 -10.80 1.18
C PHE A 249 8.20 -9.34 1.63
N VAL A 250 9.37 -8.99 2.17
CA VAL A 250 9.63 -7.62 2.65
C VAL A 250 9.67 -6.63 1.49
N SER A 251 10.27 -7.02 0.37
CA SER A 251 10.38 -6.16 -0.82
C SER A 251 9.01 -5.82 -1.40
N PHE A 252 8.06 -6.76 -1.39
CA PHE A 252 6.69 -6.53 -1.85
C PHE A 252 6.04 -5.31 -1.18
N PHE A 253 6.29 -5.09 0.11
CA PHE A 253 5.68 -3.99 0.87
C PHE A 253 6.55 -2.73 0.97
N TYR A 254 7.81 -2.79 0.56
CA TYR A 254 8.80 -1.76 0.93
C TYR A 254 8.49 -0.35 0.41
N ASP A 255 8.02 -0.26 -0.83
CA ASP A 255 7.81 1.02 -1.50
C ASP A 255 6.52 1.72 -1.04
N ASP A 256 5.47 0.96 -0.67
CA ASP A 256 4.17 1.52 -0.30
C ASP A 256 3.89 1.55 1.21
N TYR A 257 4.72 0.87 2.01
CA TYR A 257 4.50 0.73 3.45
C TYR A 257 5.68 1.24 4.28
N GLU A 258 5.35 1.83 5.42
CA GLU A 258 6.28 2.02 6.52
C GLU A 258 6.32 0.74 7.37
N ILE A 259 7.53 0.26 7.65
CA ILE A 259 7.74 -1.01 8.33
C ILE A 259 8.13 -0.74 9.78
N TYR A 260 7.45 -1.39 10.74
CA TYR A 260 7.79 -1.32 12.16
C TYR A 260 7.82 -2.70 12.79
N LEU A 261 8.75 -2.93 13.73
CA LEU A 261 8.91 -4.21 14.42
C LEU A 261 8.75 -4.09 15.92
N GLY A 262 7.98 -5.01 16.49
CA GLY A 262 7.87 -5.25 17.92
C GLY A 262 8.34 -6.65 18.28
N TRP A 263 9.02 -6.79 19.41
CA TRP A 263 9.50 -8.07 19.91
C TRP A 263 8.78 -8.45 21.20
N GLN A 264 8.12 -9.61 21.23
CA GLN A 264 7.41 -10.09 22.44
C GLN A 264 8.30 -10.96 23.31
N LYS A 265 9.02 -11.92 22.71
CA LYS A 265 9.78 -12.92 23.48
C LYS A 265 11.00 -13.41 22.70
N GLU A 266 12.10 -13.54 23.42
CA GLU A 266 13.32 -14.20 22.95
C GLU A 266 13.74 -15.25 23.96
N THR A 267 13.93 -16.46 23.47
CA THR A 267 14.56 -17.56 24.21
C THR A 267 15.74 -18.09 23.41
N ALA A 268 16.49 -19.04 23.98
CA ALA A 268 17.57 -19.69 23.26
C ALA A 268 17.10 -20.29 21.92
N GLU A 269 15.89 -20.83 21.88
CA GLU A 269 15.31 -21.64 20.79
C GLU A 269 14.26 -20.92 19.94
N LYS A 270 13.70 -19.81 20.41
CA LYS A 270 12.58 -19.16 19.74
C LYS A 270 12.67 -17.65 19.82
N LEU A 271 12.39 -17.01 18.70
CA LEU A 271 12.18 -15.57 18.62
C LEU A 271 10.75 -15.31 18.16
N THR A 272 10.01 -14.49 18.91
CA THR A 272 8.63 -14.11 18.60
C THR A 272 8.54 -12.60 18.44
N GLY A 273 8.00 -12.18 17.31
CA GLY A 273 7.90 -10.79 16.88
C GLY A 273 6.57 -10.48 16.21
N SER A 274 6.30 -9.20 16.06
CA SER A 274 5.26 -8.66 15.18
C SER A 274 5.87 -7.63 14.23
N LEU A 275 5.44 -7.69 12.98
CA LEU A 275 5.76 -6.75 11.92
C LEU A 275 4.50 -5.98 11.56
N PHE A 276 4.55 -4.67 11.68
CA PHE A 276 3.50 -3.75 11.27
C PHE A 276 3.90 -3.10 9.96
N LEU A 277 3.04 -3.23 8.97
CA LEU A 277 3.19 -2.64 7.64
C LEU A 277 2.11 -1.58 7.51
N LYS A 278 2.44 -0.32 7.77
CA LYS A 278 1.48 0.80 7.69
C LYS A 278 1.53 1.40 6.30
N HIS A 279 0.39 1.47 5.60
CA HIS A 279 0.37 2.07 4.26
C HIS A 279 0.73 3.55 4.34
N LYS A 280 1.57 4.03 3.40
CA LYS A 280 2.03 5.44 3.39
C LYS A 280 0.92 6.42 3.03
N TYR A 281 -0.05 5.98 2.22
CA TYR A 281 -1.07 6.85 1.63
C TYR A 281 -2.51 6.55 2.09
N TYR A 282 -2.80 5.35 2.58
CA TYR A 282 -4.17 4.89 2.79
C TYR A 282 -4.38 4.48 4.25
N ASN A 283 -5.61 4.55 4.74
CA ASN A 283 -5.90 4.36 6.15
C ASN A 283 -5.95 2.88 6.58
N HIS A 284 -4.95 2.09 6.19
CA HIS A 284 -4.84 0.70 6.60
C HIS A 284 -3.40 0.29 6.92
N LYS A 285 -3.30 -0.82 7.63
CA LYS A 285 -2.07 -1.53 7.94
C LYS A 285 -2.27 -3.03 7.81
N HIS A 286 -1.17 -3.74 7.61
CA HIS A 286 -1.10 -5.18 7.77
C HIS A 286 -0.28 -5.51 9.02
N LEU A 287 -0.61 -6.64 9.66
CA LEU A 287 0.10 -7.15 10.83
C LEU A 287 0.52 -8.59 10.57
N LEU A 288 1.82 -8.85 10.61
CA LEU A 288 2.36 -10.20 10.63
C LEU A 288 2.83 -10.52 12.04
N GLU A 289 2.18 -11.47 12.71
CA GLU A 289 2.70 -12.09 13.92
C GLU A 289 3.55 -13.29 13.51
N PHE A 290 4.80 -13.35 13.96
CA PHE A 290 5.72 -14.39 13.51
C PHE A 290 6.54 -15.03 14.63
N ILE A 291 6.94 -16.25 14.34
CA ILE A 291 7.79 -17.09 15.16
C ILE A 291 8.94 -17.60 14.28
N ASN A 292 10.15 -17.43 14.77
CA ASN A 292 11.34 -18.09 14.24
C ASN A 292 11.82 -19.13 15.26
N THR A 293 11.78 -20.41 14.90
CA THR A 293 12.27 -21.54 15.70
C THR A 293 13.68 -21.95 15.26
N LYS A 294 14.56 -22.19 16.25
CA LYS A 294 16.01 -22.36 16.08
C LYS A 294 16.48 -23.75 15.63
N ASN A 295 15.63 -24.56 15.01
CA ASN A 295 16.12 -25.67 14.20
C ASN A 295 16.03 -25.14 12.77
N THR A 296 17.11 -24.64 12.21
CA THR A 296 18.19 -25.50 11.76
C THR A 296 19.51 -24.74 11.64
N GLN A 297 20.62 -25.47 11.60
CA GLN A 297 21.95 -24.94 11.30
C GLN A 297 21.90 -24.02 10.08
N ALA A 298 22.85 -23.09 9.94
CA ALA A 298 22.95 -22.17 8.80
C ALA A 298 22.97 -22.82 7.39
N SER A 299 22.94 -24.15 7.32
CA SER A 299 22.86 -25.01 6.14
C SER A 299 21.47 -25.60 5.82
N GLU A 300 20.47 -25.45 6.69
CA GLU A 300 19.10 -25.92 6.46
C GLU A 300 18.14 -24.74 6.68
N ALA A 301 17.18 -24.55 5.77
CA ALA A 301 16.33 -23.36 5.73
C ALA A 301 15.51 -23.19 7.03
N SER A 302 15.94 -22.28 7.92
CA SER A 302 15.10 -21.85 9.04
C SER A 302 13.86 -21.17 8.47
N SER A 303 12.67 -21.74 8.69
CA SER A 303 11.41 -21.15 8.22
C SER A 303 10.79 -20.28 9.31
N ILE A 304 10.51 -19.03 8.97
CA ILE A 304 9.71 -18.13 9.80
C ILE A 304 8.27 -18.50 9.57
N GLN A 305 7.54 -18.81 10.63
CA GLN A 305 6.11 -19.10 10.55
C GLN A 305 5.32 -17.90 11.07
N GLY A 306 4.32 -17.45 10.32
CA GLY A 306 3.53 -16.30 10.75
C GLY A 306 2.07 -16.33 10.34
N LYS A 307 1.29 -15.51 11.05
CA LYS A 307 -0.10 -15.18 10.76
C LYS A 307 -0.16 -13.76 10.25
N LEU A 308 -0.76 -13.55 9.09
CA LEU A 308 -0.87 -12.26 8.45
C LEU A 308 -2.31 -11.77 8.48
N TYR A 309 -2.53 -10.67 9.18
CA TYR A 309 -3.78 -9.95 9.25
C TYR A 309 -3.73 -8.79 8.27
N LEU A 310 -4.74 -8.70 7.41
CA LEU A 310 -4.76 -7.80 6.26
C LEU A 310 -5.80 -6.70 6.43
N PHE A 311 -5.50 -5.54 5.83
CA PHE A 311 -6.39 -4.38 5.74
C PHE A 311 -7.06 -4.02 7.09
N ILE A 312 -6.24 -3.87 8.13
CA ILE A 312 -6.68 -3.38 9.45
C ILE A 312 -6.75 -1.85 9.38
N PRO A 313 -7.88 -1.20 9.71
CA PRO A 313 -7.94 0.26 9.80
C PRO A 313 -6.92 0.81 10.80
N ASN A 314 -6.26 1.95 10.52
CA ASN A 314 -5.20 2.42 11.44
C ASN A 314 -5.73 2.78 12.83
N GLU A 315 -6.97 3.27 12.93
CA GLU A 315 -7.65 3.65 14.18
C GLU A 315 -7.95 2.46 15.11
N GLN A 316 -7.88 1.22 14.60
CA GLN A 316 -7.98 0.01 15.40
C GLN A 316 -6.57 -0.44 15.83
N LEU A 317 -6.09 0.03 16.99
CA LEU A 317 -5.17 -0.65 17.94
C LEU A 317 -4.69 0.28 19.06
#